data_AF-A0A1H9E5D9-F1
#
_entry.id   AF-A0A1H9E5D9-F1
#
_cell.length_a   1.000
_cell.length_b   1.000
_cell.length_c   1.000
_cell.angle_alpha   90.00
_cell.angle_beta   90.00
_cell.angle_gamma   90.00
#
_symmetry.space_group_name_H-M   'P 1'
#
loop_
_entity.id
_entity.type
_entity.pdbx_description
1 polymer ?
#
loop_
_entity_poly.entity_id
_entity_poly.type
_entity_poly.pdbx_seq_one_letter_code
_entity_poly.pdbx_strand_id
1 'polypeptide(L)'
;DAQHEGHDLEAQVEAYKKRYGYYPEVVIADTLYGSRDNRSYLARNHIRFAGKPLGRPPKITPENKDELMRMKAQRRPEYRERIPIEGKFGQGKYGYRLNNIRAKRADTSVAWINSIFLVMNLLILMRVFICLRNLAAKIASWVTKKSMPREIPFARACQFSSNRNAYLAAHI
;
A
#
# COMPACT_ATOMS: atom_id res chain seq x y z
N ASP A 1 35.25 4.49 11.45
CA ASP A 1 34.38 5.57 11.96
C ASP A 1 32.95 5.10 12.01
N ALA A 2 32.36 5.04 13.20
CA ALA A 2 30.98 4.63 13.38
C ALA A 2 30.06 5.76 12.90
N GLN A 3 29.51 5.63 11.69
CA GLN A 3 28.52 6.57 11.18
C GLN A 3 27.26 6.45 12.06
N HIS A 4 27.04 7.46 12.91
CA HIS A 4 25.81 7.59 13.67
C HIS A 4 24.68 7.99 12.71
N GLU A 5 24.00 7.01 12.14
CA GLU A 5 22.86 7.17 11.21
C GLU A 5 21.77 8.14 11.74
N GLY A 6 21.71 8.35 13.05
CA GLY A 6 20.80 9.29 13.69
C GLY A 6 20.97 10.76 13.26
N HIS A 7 22.14 11.18 12.77
CA HIS A 7 22.37 12.57 12.33
C HIS A 7 21.80 12.91 10.95
N ASP A 8 21.41 11.90 10.15
CA ASP A 8 20.93 12.14 8.78
C ASP A 8 19.45 12.54 8.71
N LEU A 9 18.72 12.55 9.83
CA LEU A 9 17.28 12.83 9.84
C LEU A 9 16.95 14.22 9.29
N GLU A 10 17.69 15.23 9.75
CA GLU A 10 17.48 16.62 9.34
C GLU A 10 17.70 16.79 7.83
N ALA A 11 18.80 16.24 7.31
CA ALA A 11 19.10 16.24 5.88
C ALA A 11 18.00 15.53 5.06
N GLN A 12 17.45 14.42 5.55
CA GLN A 12 16.35 13.71 4.88
C GLN A 12 15.05 14.52 4.87
N VAL A 13 14.71 15.20 5.98
CA VAL A 13 13.53 16.05 6.08
C VAL A 13 13.65 17.27 5.16
N GLU A 14 14.82 17.91 5.10
CA GLU A 14 15.06 19.02 4.18
C GLU A 14 15.02 18.57 2.71
N ALA A 15 15.57 17.39 2.39
CA ALA A 15 15.46 16.81 1.06
C ALA A 15 14.00 16.53 0.67
N TYR A 16 13.16 16.08 1.61
CA TYR A 16 11.73 15.92 1.40
C TYR A 16 11.08 17.27 1.08
N LYS A 17 11.32 18.31 1.89
CA LYS A 17 10.78 19.65 1.65
C LYS A 17 11.22 20.22 0.31
N LYS A 18 12.49 20.07 -0.05
CA LYS A 18 13.00 20.50 -1.37
C LYS A 18 12.30 19.78 -2.52
N ARG A 19 11.94 18.50 -2.34
CA ARG A 19 11.28 17.69 -3.38
C ARG A 19 9.78 18.00 -3.52
N TYR A 20 9.07 18.16 -2.40
CA TYR A 20 7.61 18.26 -2.38
C TYR A 20 7.09 19.68 -2.12
N GLY A 21 7.96 20.61 -1.70
CA GLY A 21 7.63 22.00 -1.41
C GLY A 21 7.15 22.27 0.03
N TYR A 22 7.00 21.25 0.86
CA TYR A 22 6.47 21.37 2.23
C TYR A 22 7.10 20.34 3.19
N TYR A 23 7.05 20.62 4.50
CA TYR A 23 7.47 19.66 5.52
C TYR A 23 6.40 18.58 5.75
N PRO A 24 6.80 17.32 6.01
CA PRO A 24 5.84 16.28 6.33
C PRO A 24 5.15 16.56 7.67
N GLU A 25 3.89 16.19 7.82
CA GLU A 25 3.18 16.28 9.11
C GLU A 25 3.80 15.34 10.15
N VAL A 26 4.22 14.15 9.71
CA VAL A 26 4.70 13.07 10.58
C VAL A 26 5.93 12.40 9.98
N VAL A 27 6.93 12.16 10.82
CA VAL A 27 8.09 11.34 10.50
C VAL A 27 8.00 10.00 11.23
N ILE A 28 7.86 8.93 10.44
CA ILE A 28 7.83 7.54 10.90
C ILE A 28 9.22 6.94 10.67
N ALA A 29 10.03 6.87 11.73
CA ALA A 29 11.41 6.38 11.65
C ALA A 29 11.71 5.35 12.76
N ASP A 30 12.89 4.73 12.68
CA ASP A 30 13.40 3.88 13.77
C ASP A 30 13.58 4.69 15.06
N THR A 31 13.54 3.99 16.20
CA THR A 31 13.87 4.52 17.52
C THR A 31 15.26 5.17 17.55
N LEU A 32 16.21 4.67 16.75
CA LEU A 32 17.56 5.25 16.63
C LEU A 32 17.55 6.71 16.18
N TYR A 33 16.58 7.11 15.35
CA TYR A 33 16.39 8.50 14.91
C TYR A 33 15.70 9.37 15.97
N GLY A 34 15.21 8.79 17.06
CA GLY A 34 14.46 9.49 18.10
C GLY A 34 15.32 10.22 19.13
N SER A 35 16.49 10.73 18.76
CA SER A 35 17.39 11.50 19.64
C SER A 35 16.74 12.82 20.12
N ARG A 36 17.31 13.44 21.18
CA ARG A 36 16.81 14.72 21.70
C ARG A 36 16.93 15.83 20.65
N ASP A 37 18.05 15.88 19.94
CA ASP A 37 18.33 16.92 18.94
C ASP A 37 17.36 16.79 17.76
N ASN A 38 17.16 15.57 17.25
CA ASN A 38 16.22 15.30 16.18
C ASN A 38 14.79 15.68 16.56
N ARG A 39 14.34 15.34 17.77
CA ARG A 39 13.00 15.73 18.23
C ARG A 39 12.85 17.23 18.38
N SER A 40 13.88 17.91 18.85
CA SER A 40 13.88 19.37 18.98
C SER A 40 13.85 20.04 17.60
N TYR A 41 14.58 19.52 16.62
CA TYR A 41 14.51 19.93 15.23
C TYR A 41 13.10 19.71 14.63
N LEU A 42 12.53 18.52 14.79
CA LEU A 42 11.19 18.22 14.29
C LEU A 42 10.12 19.12 14.93
N ALA A 43 10.18 19.31 16.26
CA ALA A 43 9.25 20.17 16.99
C ALA A 43 9.31 21.64 16.54
N ARG A 44 10.52 22.18 16.32
CA ARG A 44 10.71 23.55 15.78
C ARG A 44 10.08 23.74 14.40
N ASN A 45 10.02 22.67 13.60
CA ASN A 45 9.42 22.68 12.27
C ASN A 45 7.96 22.21 12.27
N HIS A 46 7.33 22.04 13.45
CA HIS A 46 5.97 21.54 13.61
C HIS A 46 5.73 20.14 13.02
N ILE A 47 6.77 19.29 13.02
CA ILE A 47 6.72 17.92 12.52
C ILE A 47 6.58 16.96 13.71
N ARG A 48 5.62 16.04 13.63
CA ARG A 48 5.42 15.02 14.67
C ARG A 48 6.32 13.81 14.45
N PHE A 49 6.91 13.29 15.52
CA PHE A 49 7.65 12.03 15.47
C PHE A 49 6.74 10.86 15.92
N ALA A 50 6.60 9.82 15.09
CA ALA A 50 5.74 8.67 15.38
C ALA A 50 6.26 7.72 16.48
N GLY A 51 7.51 7.89 16.92
CA GLY A 51 8.13 7.03 17.91
C GLY A 51 7.65 7.27 19.35
N LYS A 52 8.02 6.35 20.25
CA LYS A 52 7.73 6.50 21.70
C LYS A 52 8.37 7.79 22.25
N PRO A 53 7.76 8.44 23.26
CA PRO A 53 8.38 9.58 23.94
C PRO A 53 9.70 9.17 24.60
N LEU A 54 10.62 10.12 24.74
CA LEU A 54 11.87 9.90 25.46
C LEU A 54 11.62 9.82 26.97
N GLY A 55 12.43 9.02 27.64
CA GLY A 55 12.42 8.89 29.10
C GLY A 55 11.52 7.76 29.61
N ARG A 56 11.31 7.77 30.93
CA ARG A 56 10.50 6.76 31.63
C ARG A 56 9.04 6.91 31.21
N PRO A 57 8.34 5.81 30.83
CA PRO A 57 6.91 5.85 30.59
C PRO A 57 6.16 6.41 31.82
N PRO A 58 5.17 7.30 31.63
CA PRO A 58 4.41 7.87 32.73
C PRO A 58 3.63 6.77 33.47
N LYS A 59 3.49 6.93 34.79
CA LYS A 59 2.67 6.05 35.61
C LYS A 59 1.20 6.22 35.21
N ILE A 60 0.48 5.12 35.08
CA ILE A 60 -0.95 5.15 34.76
C ILE A 60 -1.69 5.56 36.04
N THR A 61 -2.22 6.79 36.04
CA THR A 61 -3.18 7.28 37.03
C THR A 61 -4.58 7.29 36.40
N PRO A 62 -5.68 7.25 37.20
CA PRO A 62 -7.03 7.29 36.64
C PRO A 62 -7.28 8.48 35.71
N GLU A 63 -6.66 9.62 35.98
CA GLU A 63 -6.80 10.87 35.23
C GLU A 63 -6.10 10.83 33.86
N ASN A 64 -4.90 10.25 33.81
CA ASN A 64 -4.08 10.21 32.58
C ASN A 64 -4.31 8.95 31.74
N LYS A 65 -5.11 8.00 32.24
CA LYS A 65 -5.33 6.69 31.61
C LYS A 65 -5.90 6.85 30.19
N ASP A 66 -6.90 7.70 30.03
CA ASP A 66 -7.59 7.88 28.76
C ASP A 66 -6.68 8.55 27.71
N GLU A 67 -5.93 9.57 28.10
CA GLU A 67 -4.96 10.24 27.24
C GLU A 67 -3.86 9.27 26.78
N LEU A 68 -3.30 8.48 27.71
CA LEU A 68 -2.28 7.48 27.37
C LEU A 68 -2.80 6.39 26.44
N MET A 69 -4.07 5.99 26.59
CA MET A 69 -4.71 5.04 25.69
C MET A 69 -4.91 5.65 24.29
N ARG A 70 -5.36 6.91 24.20
CA ARG A 70 -5.50 7.63 22.91
C ARG A 70 -4.15 7.75 22.19
N MET A 71 -3.10 8.17 22.89
CA MET A 71 -1.74 8.25 22.32
C MET A 71 -1.19 6.89 21.88
N LYS A 72 -1.52 5.80 22.59
CA LYS A 72 -1.17 4.44 22.15
C LYS A 72 -1.97 4.02 20.92
N ALA A 73 -3.25 4.36 20.86
CA ALA A 73 -4.12 4.05 19.73
C ALA A 73 -3.65 4.76 18.46
N GLN A 74 -3.24 6.03 18.55
CA GLN A 74 -2.71 6.80 17.42
C GLN A 74 -1.39 6.25 16.88
N ARG A 75 -0.49 5.77 17.75
CA ARG A 75 0.80 5.20 17.33
C ARG A 75 0.71 3.82 16.68
N ARG A 76 -0.37 3.07 16.92
CA ARG A 76 -0.56 1.72 16.35
C ARG A 76 -0.59 1.72 14.81
N PRO A 77 -1.39 2.54 14.12
CA PRO A 77 -1.38 2.59 12.66
C PRO A 77 -0.02 3.01 12.11
N GLU A 78 0.60 4.04 12.68
CA GLU A 78 1.95 4.51 12.25
C GLU A 78 3.01 3.40 12.38
N TYR A 79 2.95 2.63 13.47
CA TYR A 79 3.83 1.46 13.61
C TYR A 79 3.55 0.39 12.55
N ARG A 80 2.27 0.15 12.23
CA ARG A 80 1.89 -0.82 11.18
C ARG A 80 2.37 -0.39 9.81
N GLU A 81 2.38 0.91 9.51
CA GLU A 81 2.91 1.44 8.25
C GLU A 81 4.43 1.22 8.12
N ARG A 82 5.16 1.19 9.24
CA ARG A 82 6.60 0.89 9.24
C ARG A 82 6.91 -0.56 8.88
N ILE A 83 6.06 -1.52 9.26
CA ILE A 83 6.33 -2.97 9.12
C ILE A 83 6.61 -3.37 7.65
N PRO A 84 5.76 -3.02 6.67
CA PRO A 84 6.02 -3.33 5.26
C PRO A 84 7.32 -2.71 4.74
N ILE A 85 7.62 -1.47 5.17
CA ILE A 85 8.82 -0.73 4.77
C ILE A 85 10.06 -1.48 5.26
N GLU A 86 10.12 -1.78 6.56
CA GLU A 86 11.20 -2.54 7.18
C GLU A 86 11.37 -3.92 6.55
N GLY A 87 10.26 -4.63 6.31
CA GLY A 87 10.27 -5.91 5.61
C GLY A 87 10.89 -5.81 4.21
N LYS A 88 10.61 -4.73 3.47
CA LYS A 88 11.18 -4.51 2.14
C LYS A 88 12.66 -4.19 2.18
N PHE A 89 13.11 -3.40 3.16
CA PHE A 89 14.53 -3.17 3.40
C PHE A 89 15.27 -4.45 3.83
N GLY A 90 14.65 -5.28 4.67
CA GLY A 90 15.18 -6.60 5.02
C GLY A 90 15.34 -7.51 3.80
N GLN A 91 14.32 -7.55 2.92
CA GLN A 91 14.39 -8.24 1.64
C GLN A 91 15.53 -7.68 0.77
N GLY A 92 15.71 -6.36 0.71
CA GLY A 92 16.82 -5.71 0.02
C GLY A 92 18.19 -6.18 0.53
N LYS A 93 18.38 -6.16 1.86
CA LYS A 93 19.62 -6.58 2.52
C LYS A 93 19.99 -8.03 2.20
N TYR A 94 19.09 -8.98 2.47
CA TYR A 94 19.41 -10.41 2.36
C TYR A 94 19.07 -11.02 0.99
N GLY A 95 17.93 -10.65 0.41
CA GLY A 95 17.45 -11.17 -0.88
C GLY A 95 18.15 -10.55 -2.08
N TYR A 96 18.54 -9.27 -2.00
CA TYR A 96 19.21 -8.54 -3.09
C TYR A 96 20.65 -8.13 -2.77
N ARG A 97 21.21 -8.63 -1.65
CA ARG A 97 22.61 -8.43 -1.23
C ARG A 97 23.01 -6.96 -1.06
N LEU A 98 22.08 -6.08 -0.65
CA LEU A 98 22.43 -4.70 -0.29
C LEU A 98 23.44 -4.63 0.87
N ASN A 99 23.53 -5.68 1.70
CA ASN A 99 24.53 -5.79 2.75
C ASN A 99 25.94 -6.17 2.25
N ASN A 100 26.09 -6.52 0.97
CA ASN A 100 27.34 -7.00 0.39
C ASN A 100 27.53 -6.48 -1.04
N ILE A 101 27.69 -5.16 -1.17
CA ILE A 101 28.03 -4.51 -2.43
C ILE A 101 29.52 -4.68 -2.70
N ARG A 102 29.87 -5.33 -3.82
CA ARG A 102 31.27 -5.65 -4.18
C ARG A 102 32.00 -4.51 -4.89
N ALA A 103 31.28 -3.44 -5.25
CA ALA A 103 31.85 -2.30 -5.93
C ALA A 103 32.84 -1.56 -5.02
N LYS A 104 34.03 -1.24 -5.54
CA LYS A 104 35.13 -0.65 -4.74
C LYS A 104 35.12 0.88 -4.75
N ARG A 105 34.62 1.52 -5.82
CA ARG A 105 34.53 2.99 -5.90
C ARG A 105 33.14 3.46 -5.48
N ALA A 106 33.07 4.64 -4.85
CA ALA A 106 31.82 5.22 -4.36
C ALA A 106 30.78 5.50 -5.47
N ASP A 107 31.22 5.99 -6.62
CA ASP A 107 30.35 6.22 -7.78
C ASP A 107 29.72 4.90 -8.29
N THR A 108 30.53 3.86 -8.40
CA THR A 108 30.06 2.54 -8.82
C THR A 108 29.16 1.87 -7.78
N SER A 109 29.42 2.05 -6.48
CA SER A 109 28.55 1.46 -5.44
C SER A 109 27.18 2.13 -5.41
N VAL A 110 27.10 3.46 -5.61
CA VAL A 110 25.82 4.18 -5.75
C VAL A 110 25.02 3.67 -6.95
N ALA A 111 25.67 3.48 -8.11
CA ALA A 111 24.99 2.93 -9.29
C ALA A 111 24.44 1.51 -9.04
N TRP A 112 25.17 0.66 -8.34
CA TRP A 112 24.72 -0.68 -7.95
C TRP A 112 23.50 -0.62 -7.01
N ILE A 113 23.56 0.22 -5.97
CA ILE A 113 22.46 0.41 -5.02
C ILE A 113 21.20 0.89 -5.75
N ASN A 114 21.34 1.92 -6.60
CA ASN A 114 20.22 2.45 -7.39
C ASN A 114 19.61 1.39 -8.33
N SER A 115 20.46 0.57 -8.96
CA SER A 115 20.01 -0.50 -9.85
C SER A 115 19.21 -1.58 -9.10
N ILE A 116 19.64 -1.94 -7.88
CA ILE A 116 18.91 -2.88 -7.03
C ILE A 116 17.52 -2.33 -6.68
N PHE A 117 17.43 -1.07 -6.25
CA PHE A 117 16.14 -0.44 -5.95
C PHE A 117 15.24 -0.35 -7.19
N LEU A 118 15.80 -0.04 -8.36
CA LEU A 118 15.06 -0.03 -9.61
C LEU A 118 14.44 -1.42 -9.89
N VAL A 119 15.24 -2.48 -9.83
CA VAL A 119 14.76 -3.85 -10.06
C VAL A 119 13.68 -4.23 -9.04
N MET A 120 13.87 -3.91 -7.76
CA MET A 120 12.87 -4.16 -6.71
C MET A 120 11.54 -3.48 -7.01
N ASN A 121 11.57 -2.23 -7.50
CA ASN A 121 10.38 -1.46 -7.88
C ASN A 121 9.71 -2.01 -9.15
N LEU A 122 10.49 -2.36 -10.17
CA LEU A 122 9.97 -2.95 -11.41
C LEU A 122 9.25 -4.28 -11.15
N LEU A 123 9.75 -5.12 -10.24
CA LEU A 123 9.08 -6.36 -9.86
C LEU A 123 7.73 -6.12 -9.17
N ILE A 124 7.61 -5.05 -8.38
CA ILE A 124 6.31 -4.64 -7.80
C ILE A 124 5.38 -4.19 -8.91
N LEU A 125 5.85 -3.32 -9.81
CA LEU A 125 5.05 -2.81 -10.92
C LEU A 125 4.53 -3.94 -11.82
N MET A 126 5.39 -4.91 -12.15
CA MET A 126 5.01 -6.09 -12.94
C MET A 126 3.90 -6.90 -12.25
N ARG A 127 3.99 -7.11 -10.93
CA ARG A 127 2.95 -7.81 -10.17
C ARG A 127 1.62 -7.06 -10.22
N VAL A 128 1.64 -5.74 -10.01
CA VAL A 128 0.44 -4.89 -10.11
C VAL A 128 -0.17 -4.99 -11.50
N PHE A 129 0.64 -4.91 -12.55
CA PHE A 129 0.17 -5.03 -13.94
C PHE A 129 -0.50 -6.39 -14.21
N ILE A 130 0.12 -7.50 -13.77
CA ILE A 130 -0.47 -8.84 -13.91
C ILE A 130 -1.79 -8.96 -13.15
N CYS A 131 -1.86 -8.42 -11.92
CA CYS A 131 -3.09 -8.40 -11.13
C CYS A 131 -4.21 -7.62 -11.83
N LEU A 132 -3.91 -6.43 -12.35
CA LEU A 132 -4.86 -5.60 -13.10
C LEU A 132 -5.34 -6.30 -14.36
N ARG A 133 -4.44 -6.91 -15.13
CA ARG A 133 -4.78 -7.71 -16.32
C ARG A 133 -5.73 -8.86 -15.97
N ASN A 134 -5.45 -9.58 -14.89
CA ASN A 134 -6.28 -10.70 -14.44
C ASN A 134 -7.66 -10.23 -13.95
N LEU A 135 -7.72 -9.08 -13.27
CA LEU A 135 -8.98 -8.46 -12.86
C LEU A 135 -9.83 -8.04 -14.07
N ALA A 136 -9.21 -7.36 -15.05
CA ALA A 136 -9.87 -6.98 -16.29
C ALA A 136 -10.41 -8.19 -17.05
N ALA A 137 -9.63 -9.27 -17.15
CA ALA A 137 -10.07 -10.52 -17.78
C ALA A 137 -11.28 -11.16 -17.06
N LYS A 138 -11.31 -11.14 -15.72
CA LYS A 138 -12.45 -11.63 -14.92
C LYS A 138 -13.71 -10.79 -15.15
N ILE A 139 -13.57 -9.46 -15.17
CA ILE A 139 -14.69 -8.55 -15.44
C ILE A 139 -15.22 -8.81 -16.85
N ALA A 140 -14.34 -8.90 -17.85
CA ALA A 140 -14.73 -9.21 -19.23
C ALA A 140 -15.49 -10.55 -19.32
N SER A 141 -14.99 -11.61 -18.67
CA SER A 141 -15.67 -12.92 -18.63
C SER A 141 -17.03 -12.88 -17.92
N TRP A 142 -17.17 -12.09 -16.85
CA TRP A 142 -18.45 -11.92 -16.17
C TRP A 142 -19.46 -11.17 -17.04
N VAL A 143 -19.02 -10.10 -17.71
CA VAL A 143 -19.85 -9.33 -18.64
C VAL A 143 -20.34 -10.24 -19.78
N THR A 144 -19.44 -10.98 -20.45
CA THR A 144 -19.81 -11.86 -21.56
C THR A 144 -20.75 -12.99 -21.14
N LYS A 145 -20.57 -13.56 -19.94
CA LYS A 145 -21.50 -14.57 -19.40
C LYS A 145 -22.88 -14.01 -19.06
N LYS A 146 -22.96 -12.75 -18.65
CA LYS A 146 -24.24 -12.08 -18.29
C LYS A 146 -25.01 -11.61 -19.53
N SER A 147 -24.31 -11.27 -20.62
CA SER A 147 -24.93 -10.87 -21.89
C SER A 147 -25.26 -12.02 -22.84
N MET A 148 -24.96 -13.27 -22.49
CA MET A 148 -25.50 -14.44 -23.19
C MET A 148 -26.97 -14.65 -22.78
N PRO A 149 -27.96 -14.49 -23.69
CA PRO A 149 -29.34 -14.83 -23.37
C PRO A 149 -29.41 -16.32 -23.04
N ARG A 150 -29.97 -16.66 -21.87
CA ARG A 150 -30.37 -18.05 -21.57
C ARG A 150 -31.40 -18.43 -22.63
N GLU A 151 -31.08 -19.41 -23.49
CA GLU A 151 -32.09 -20.03 -24.34
C GLU A 151 -33.25 -20.48 -23.44
N ILE A 152 -34.43 -19.90 -23.65
CA ILE A 152 -35.67 -20.35 -23.04
C ILE A 152 -36.00 -21.68 -23.73
N PRO A 153 -36.11 -22.81 -23.02
CA PRO A 153 -36.54 -24.04 -23.67
C PRO A 153 -38.01 -23.85 -24.06
N PHE A 154 -38.27 -23.63 -25.35
CA PHE A 154 -39.62 -23.64 -25.90
C PHE A 154 -40.14 -25.08 -25.84
N ALA A 155 -40.86 -25.39 -24.76
CA ALA A 155 -41.53 -26.66 -24.59
C ALA A 155 -42.51 -26.88 -25.75
N ARG A 156 -42.18 -27.83 -26.64
CA ARG A 156 -43.13 -28.45 -27.56
C ARG A 156 -44.15 -29.25 -26.74
N ALA A 157 -45.27 -28.65 -26.38
CA ALA A 157 -46.47 -29.37 -25.98
C ALA A 157 -47.71 -28.48 -26.06
N CYS A 158 -48.30 -28.38 -27.26
CA CYS A 158 -49.74 -28.24 -27.41
C CYS A 158 -50.11 -28.81 -28.78
N GLN A 159 -50.48 -30.08 -28.78
CA GLN A 159 -51.22 -30.70 -29.88
C GLN A 159 -52.54 -29.93 -30.03
N PHE A 160 -52.74 -29.33 -31.21
CA PHE A 160 -53.98 -28.67 -31.57
C PHE A 160 -55.03 -29.75 -31.85
N SER A 161 -55.88 -30.04 -30.86
CA SER A 161 -57.03 -30.92 -31.04
C SER A 161 -58.11 -30.19 -31.86
N SER A 162 -58.26 -30.61 -33.11
CA SER A 162 -59.42 -30.33 -33.96
C SER A 162 -60.72 -30.78 -33.28
N ASN A 163 -61.70 -29.89 -33.11
CA ASN A 163 -63.07 -30.08 -33.63
C ASN A 163 -64.09 -28.96 -33.28
N ARG A 164 -64.92 -28.67 -34.30
CA ARG A 164 -66.34 -28.24 -34.31
C ARG A 164 -66.76 -26.75 -34.42
N ASN A 165 -67.48 -26.52 -35.55
CA ASN A 165 -68.61 -25.62 -35.84
C ASN A 165 -68.28 -24.19 -36.33
N ALA A 166 -68.47 -23.92 -37.64
CA ALA A 166 -69.64 -23.28 -38.30
C ALA A 166 -69.46 -21.75 -38.34
N TYR A 167 -69.43 -21.03 -39.48
CA TYR A 167 -70.47 -20.83 -40.51
C TYR A 167 -69.91 -20.23 -41.83
N LEU A 168 -70.70 -20.35 -42.90
CA LEU A 168 -70.54 -19.84 -44.27
C LEU A 168 -70.79 -18.31 -44.39
N ALA A 169 -70.10 -17.64 -45.33
CA ALA A 169 -70.67 -16.53 -46.10
C ALA A 169 -69.94 -16.40 -47.45
N ALA A 170 -70.67 -16.60 -48.54
CA ALA A 170 -70.24 -16.39 -49.92
C ALA A 170 -70.56 -14.98 -50.39
N HIS A 171 -69.76 -14.43 -51.31
CA HIS A 171 -70.17 -13.33 -52.18
C HIS A 171 -69.73 -13.66 -53.61
N ILE A 172 -70.75 -13.84 -54.46
CA ILE A 172 -70.87 -13.77 -55.94
C ILE A 172 -69.59 -14.03 -56.75
#